data_AF-A0A349F8R6-F1
#
_entry.id   AF-A0A349F8R6-F1
#
_cell.length_a   1.000
_cell.length_b   1.000
_cell.length_c   1.000
_cell.angle_alpha   90.00
_cell.angle_beta   90.00
_cell.angle_gamma   90.00
#
_symmetry.space_group_name_H-M   'P 1'
#
loop_
_entity.id
_entity.type
_entity.pdbx_description
1 polymer ?
#
loop_
_entity_poly.entity_id
_entity_poly.type
_entity_poly.pdbx_seq_one_letter_code
_entity_poly.pdbx_strand_id
1 'polypeptide(L)'
;MHALGNYHIRKGDLPYMDDSINGFYKAENAAALYEPIQDWRRTHRADTHMNTVDTYFMSFSTMPQGWFANSSAFDLAELSKQERLILARFNVEGKSEYACRFDFVDGEESVLLYGHVKQEENGDRTCIGGDALYFQKSDGSKAEIVSPVNQFDWLSLHKPDSHGEPVVDAQGATLCSTYHADFYGMGFQTDLGQCVQDERVRVQNGNHWLLGTHVRSYVYN
;
A
#
# COMPACT_ATOMS: atom_id res chain seq x y z
N MET A 1 30.58 4.91 0.37
CA MET A 1 31.24 3.75 -0.26
C MET A 1 30.13 2.90 -0.87
N HIS A 2 29.84 3.08 -2.15
CA HIS A 2 28.74 2.37 -2.81
C HIS A 2 29.19 0.94 -3.06
N ALA A 3 28.66 -0.01 -2.30
CA ALA A 3 28.79 -1.41 -2.63
C ALA A 3 27.98 -1.66 -3.91
N LEU A 4 28.65 -1.63 -5.05
CA LEU A 4 28.16 -2.24 -6.28
C LEU A 4 28.05 -3.75 -6.02
N GLY A 5 26.89 -4.17 -5.51
CA GLY A 5 26.55 -5.57 -5.43
C GLY A 5 26.37 -6.10 -6.85
N ASN A 6 27.13 -7.12 -7.22
CA ASN A 6 26.84 -7.90 -8.42
C ASN A 6 25.43 -8.49 -8.27
N TYR A 7 24.51 -8.05 -9.12
CA TYR A 7 23.16 -8.59 -9.18
C TYR A 7 23.03 -9.50 -10.40
N HIS A 8 22.40 -10.66 -10.23
CA HIS A 8 22.06 -11.57 -11.32
C HIS A 8 20.58 -11.38 -11.65
N ILE A 9 20.29 -10.80 -12.81
CA ILE A 9 18.92 -10.66 -13.34
C ILE A 9 18.53 -11.96 -14.03
N ARG A 10 17.42 -12.59 -13.65
CA ARG A 10 16.84 -13.69 -14.45
C ARG A 10 16.07 -13.13 -15.63
N LYS A 11 15.97 -13.91 -16.71
CA LYS A 11 14.98 -13.68 -17.76
C LYS A 11 13.59 -13.58 -17.09
N GLY A 12 12.93 -12.42 -17.24
CA GLY A 12 11.65 -12.11 -16.60
C GLY A 12 11.71 -11.22 -15.34
N ASP A 13 12.89 -10.91 -14.80
CA ASP A 13 13.02 -10.00 -13.64
C ASP A 13 13.01 -8.51 -14.05
N LEU A 14 13.08 -8.19 -15.35
CA LEU A 14 12.85 -6.85 -15.90
C LEU A 14 11.56 -6.85 -16.73
N PRO A 15 10.69 -5.83 -16.61
CA PRO A 15 9.46 -5.71 -17.40
C PRO A 15 9.67 -5.58 -18.92
N TYR A 16 10.92 -5.46 -19.39
CA TYR A 16 11.27 -5.30 -20.81
C TYR A 16 12.29 -6.32 -21.35
N MET A 17 12.51 -7.45 -20.67
CA MET A 17 13.10 -8.60 -21.36
C MET A 17 12.00 -9.28 -22.17
N ASP A 18 11.66 -8.68 -23.31
CA ASP A 18 10.99 -9.37 -24.42
C ASP A 18 11.68 -10.74 -24.61
N ASP A 19 10.89 -11.79 -24.80
CA ASP A 19 11.36 -13.14 -25.11
C ASP A 19 12.34 -13.23 -26.30
N SER A 20 12.45 -12.15 -27.09
CA SER A 20 13.42 -11.97 -28.17
C SER A 20 14.83 -11.49 -27.72
N ILE A 21 14.98 -10.87 -26.55
CA ILE A 21 16.28 -10.41 -26.01
C ILE A 21 16.86 -11.52 -25.12
N ASN A 22 17.35 -12.59 -25.74
CA ASN A 22 17.97 -13.73 -25.05
C ASN A 22 19.48 -13.57 -24.81
N GLY A 23 20.02 -12.36 -24.90
CA GLY A 23 21.46 -12.14 -24.75
C GLY A 23 21.85 -10.70 -24.45
N PHE A 24 22.93 -10.55 -23.69
CA PHE A 24 23.67 -9.31 -23.58
C PHE A 24 24.84 -9.34 -24.58
N TYR A 25 25.22 -8.17 -25.11
CA TYR A 25 26.34 -8.08 -26.04
C TYR A 25 27.64 -8.53 -25.38
N LYS A 26 28.38 -9.41 -26.07
CA LYS A 26 29.73 -9.83 -25.72
C LYS A 26 30.55 -9.89 -27.01
N ALA A 27 31.76 -9.36 -26.98
CA ALA A 27 32.67 -9.48 -28.11
C ALA A 27 32.94 -10.95 -28.45
N GLU A 28 32.90 -11.27 -29.74
CA GLU A 28 33.26 -12.57 -30.25
C GLU A 28 34.69 -12.92 -29.81
N ASN A 29 34.90 -14.14 -29.30
CA ASN A 29 36.18 -14.64 -28.76
C ASN A 29 36.68 -14.05 -27.43
N ALA A 30 35.92 -13.17 -26.76
CA ALA A 30 36.25 -12.78 -25.39
C ALA A 30 36.00 -13.94 -24.40
N ALA A 31 36.80 -14.10 -23.35
CA ALA A 31 36.52 -15.06 -22.29
C ALA A 31 35.25 -14.63 -21.51
N ALA A 32 34.34 -15.57 -21.22
CA ALA A 32 33.27 -15.34 -20.25
C ALA A 32 33.72 -15.91 -18.91
N LEU A 33 33.77 -15.06 -17.89
CA LEU A 33 33.85 -15.51 -16.51
C LEU A 33 32.41 -15.64 -16.01
N TYR A 34 32.05 -16.85 -15.61
CA TYR A 34 30.81 -17.13 -14.90
C TYR A 34 31.17 -17.72 -13.55
N GLU A 35 30.70 -17.10 -12.47
CA GLU A 35 30.80 -17.71 -11.15
C GLU A 35 29.61 -18.65 -10.93
N PRO A 36 29.84 -19.90 -10.49
CA PRO A 36 28.75 -20.81 -10.17
C PRO A 36 27.89 -20.23 -9.05
N ILE A 37 26.57 -20.27 -9.23
CA ILE A 37 25.61 -19.80 -8.23
C ILE A 37 25.73 -20.68 -6.99
N GLN A 38 26.05 -20.06 -5.86
CA GLN A 38 25.94 -20.71 -4.55
C GLN A 38 24.47 -20.69 -4.12
N ASP A 39 23.77 -21.81 -4.22
CA ASP A 39 22.32 -21.89 -3.99
C ASP A 39 21.91 -21.43 -2.59
N TRP A 40 22.78 -21.55 -1.58
CA TRP A 40 22.54 -21.05 -0.23
C TRP A 40 22.59 -19.52 -0.11
N ARG A 41 23.17 -18.82 -1.10
CA ARG A 41 23.10 -17.35 -1.22
C ARG A 41 21.80 -16.89 -1.88
N ARG A 42 20.95 -17.80 -2.34
CA ARG A 42 19.62 -17.47 -2.84
C ARG A 42 18.71 -17.18 -1.65
N THR A 43 18.52 -15.91 -1.34
CA THR A 43 17.46 -15.49 -0.44
C THR A 43 16.16 -15.40 -1.22
N HIS A 44 15.14 -16.17 -0.82
CA HIS A 44 13.78 -15.97 -1.31
C HIS A 44 13.35 -14.53 -0.99
N ARG A 45 13.03 -13.75 -2.03
CA ARG A 45 12.59 -12.37 -1.87
C ARG A 45 11.09 -12.38 -1.56
N ALA A 46 10.68 -11.77 -0.47
CA ALA A 46 9.27 -11.45 -0.29
C ALA A 46 8.86 -10.48 -1.40
N ASP A 47 7.73 -10.73 -2.07
CA ASP A 47 7.22 -9.85 -3.13
C ASP A 47 6.94 -8.42 -2.66
N THR A 48 7.00 -8.15 -1.35
CA THR A 48 6.67 -6.89 -0.68
C THR A 48 7.79 -5.85 -0.62
N HIS A 49 9.01 -6.13 -1.13
CA HIS A 49 10.14 -5.19 -1.06
C HIS A 49 10.72 -4.87 -2.45
N MET A 50 10.90 -3.58 -2.73
CA MET A 50 11.55 -3.08 -3.95
C MET A 50 13.08 -3.21 -3.84
N ASN A 51 13.74 -3.56 -4.95
CA ASN A 51 15.20 -3.49 -5.08
C ASN A 51 15.61 -2.28 -5.94
N THR A 52 16.92 -2.08 -6.13
CA THR A 52 17.47 -0.99 -6.96
C THR A 52 16.92 -0.96 -8.38
N VAL A 53 16.59 -2.12 -8.95
CA VAL A 53 16.03 -2.24 -10.30
C VAL A 53 14.56 -1.80 -10.30
N ASP A 54 13.77 -2.25 -9.32
CA ASP A 54 12.38 -1.82 -9.12
C ASP A 54 12.32 -0.31 -8.88
N THR A 55 13.23 0.24 -8.06
CA THR A 55 13.38 1.70 -7.85
C THR A 55 13.71 2.44 -9.16
N TYR A 56 14.59 1.88 -9.99
CA TYR A 56 14.90 2.45 -11.30
C TYR A 56 13.67 2.50 -12.20
N PHE A 57 12.88 1.42 -12.30
CA PHE A 57 11.65 1.47 -13.10
C PHE A 57 10.61 2.42 -12.53
N MET A 58 10.45 2.45 -11.21
CA MET A 58 9.55 3.39 -10.55
C MET A 58 9.94 4.85 -10.79
N SER A 59 11.22 5.16 -11.08
CA SER A 59 11.62 6.52 -11.45
C SER A 59 11.02 7.03 -12.78
N PHE A 60 10.51 6.11 -13.63
CA PHE A 60 9.79 6.45 -14.86
C PHE A 60 8.27 6.33 -14.72
N SER A 61 7.78 5.87 -13.57
CA SER A 61 6.35 5.70 -13.36
C SER A 61 5.67 7.07 -13.27
N THR A 62 4.48 7.16 -13.87
CA THR A 62 3.60 8.32 -13.76
C THR A 62 2.58 8.13 -12.63
N MET A 63 2.81 7.17 -11.73
CA MET A 63 1.92 6.93 -10.60
C MET A 63 1.76 8.21 -9.77
N PRO A 64 0.50 8.55 -9.41
CA PRO A 64 0.27 9.66 -8.50
C PRO A 64 1.04 9.47 -7.20
N GLN A 65 1.49 10.56 -6.60
CA GLN A 65 2.29 10.53 -5.37
C GLN A 65 1.39 10.72 -4.15
N GLY A 66 1.57 9.88 -3.12
CA GLY A 66 0.81 9.99 -1.88
C GLY A 66 -0.68 9.66 -2.06
N TRP A 67 -1.54 10.42 -1.37
CA TRP A 67 -2.99 10.27 -1.49
C TRP A 67 -3.50 10.89 -2.78
N PHE A 68 -4.28 10.14 -3.56
CA PHE A 68 -4.84 10.59 -4.83
C PHE A 68 -6.25 10.08 -5.05
N ALA A 69 -7.09 10.92 -5.67
CA ALA A 69 -8.48 10.58 -5.94
C ALA A 69 -8.61 9.40 -6.91
N ASN A 70 -9.53 8.49 -6.60
CA ASN A 70 -10.00 7.50 -7.55
C ASN A 70 -10.63 8.19 -8.75
N SER A 71 -10.35 7.68 -9.95
CA SER A 71 -10.90 8.21 -11.19
C SER A 71 -11.21 7.08 -12.16
N SER A 72 -12.05 7.35 -13.15
CA SER A 72 -12.35 6.37 -14.21
C SER A 72 -11.14 6.00 -15.07
N ALA A 73 -10.08 6.82 -15.06
CA ALA A 73 -8.83 6.55 -15.75
C ALA A 73 -7.88 5.65 -14.95
N PHE A 74 -8.14 5.43 -13.65
CA PHE A 74 -7.29 4.62 -12.81
C PHE A 74 -7.76 3.17 -12.78
N ASP A 75 -7.07 2.28 -13.49
CA ASP A 75 -7.35 0.85 -13.47
C ASP A 75 -6.19 0.03 -12.87
N LEU A 76 -6.48 -0.70 -11.79
CA LEU A 76 -5.55 -1.64 -11.14
C LEU A 76 -5.05 -2.74 -12.08
N ALA A 77 -5.85 -3.11 -13.10
CA ALA A 77 -5.47 -4.14 -14.06
C ALA A 77 -4.37 -3.68 -15.02
N GLU A 78 -4.32 -2.37 -15.32
CA GLU A 78 -3.34 -1.76 -16.22
C GLU A 78 -2.00 -1.45 -15.53
N LEU A 79 -1.98 -1.42 -14.20
CA LEU A 79 -0.77 -1.18 -13.43
C LEU A 79 0.26 -2.31 -13.58
N SER A 80 1.53 -1.92 -13.71
CA SER A 80 2.65 -2.86 -13.67
C SER A 80 2.75 -3.58 -12.31
N LYS A 81 3.58 -4.63 -12.23
CA LYS A 81 3.81 -5.32 -10.95
C LYS A 81 4.37 -4.33 -9.91
N GLN A 82 5.32 -3.49 -10.29
CA GLN A 82 5.98 -2.51 -9.43
C GLN A 82 4.98 -1.46 -8.92
N GLU A 83 4.14 -0.93 -9.80
CA GLU A 83 3.12 0.07 -9.44
C GLU A 83 2.07 -0.51 -8.49
N ARG A 84 1.74 -1.80 -8.62
CA ARG A 84 0.87 -2.47 -7.64
C ARG A 84 1.54 -2.73 -6.28
N LEU A 85 2.87 -2.78 -6.22
CA LEU A 85 3.60 -3.00 -4.97
C LEU A 85 3.73 -1.73 -4.13
N ILE A 86 3.77 -0.57 -4.77
CA ILE A 86 3.84 0.72 -4.08
C ILE A 86 2.48 1.19 -3.56
N LEU A 87 1.36 0.60 -4.00
CA LEU A 87 0.06 0.93 -3.43
C LEU A 87 -0.02 0.39 -2.01
N ALA A 88 -0.38 1.24 -1.06
CA ALA A 88 -0.48 0.85 0.32
C ALA A 88 -1.58 -0.22 0.48
N ARG A 89 -1.25 -1.25 1.25
CA ARG A 89 -2.15 -2.36 1.58
C ARG A 89 -2.16 -2.63 3.06
N PHE A 90 -3.17 -3.32 3.59
CA PHE A 90 -3.19 -3.86 4.94
C PHE A 90 -3.93 -5.18 5.07
N ASN A 91 -3.71 -5.82 6.23
CA ASN A 91 -4.36 -7.08 6.53
C ASN A 91 -5.82 -6.83 6.89
N VAL A 92 -6.71 -7.46 6.14
CA VAL A 92 -8.14 -7.56 6.42
C VAL A 92 -8.45 -9.05 6.44
N GLU A 93 -8.63 -9.61 7.64
CA GLU A 93 -9.00 -11.02 7.85
C GLU A 93 -8.07 -12.01 7.13
N GLY A 94 -6.76 -11.75 7.18
CA GLY A 94 -5.74 -12.59 6.53
C GLY A 94 -5.48 -12.25 5.06
N LYS A 95 -6.26 -11.34 4.44
CA LYS A 95 -6.05 -10.88 3.07
C LYS A 95 -5.34 -9.52 3.04
N SER A 96 -4.50 -9.32 2.03
CA SER A 96 -3.78 -8.06 1.84
C SER A 96 -4.58 -7.14 0.91
N GLU A 97 -5.43 -6.30 1.47
CA GLU A 97 -6.32 -5.41 0.73
C GLU A 97 -5.73 -4.00 0.56
N TYR A 98 -6.13 -3.29 -0.50
CA TYR A 98 -5.65 -1.92 -0.78
C TYR A 98 -6.27 -0.91 0.19
N ALA A 99 -5.42 -0.01 0.69
CA ALA A 99 -5.85 1.08 1.56
C ALA A 99 -6.53 2.20 0.79
N CYS A 100 -7.56 2.77 1.40
CA CYS A 100 -8.26 3.94 0.90
C CYS A 100 -8.71 4.84 2.04
N ARG A 101 -9.04 6.09 1.70
CA ARG A 101 -9.69 7.05 2.59
C ARG A 101 -10.80 7.80 1.87
N PHE A 102 -11.73 8.37 2.61
CA PHE A 102 -12.81 9.18 2.04
C PHE A 102 -13.43 10.10 3.10
N ASP A 103 -14.04 11.18 2.64
CA ASP A 103 -14.81 12.08 3.48
C ASP A 103 -16.19 11.47 3.78
N PHE A 104 -16.45 11.20 5.06
CA PHE A 104 -17.74 10.74 5.57
C PHE A 104 -18.52 11.92 6.14
N VAL A 105 -19.74 12.13 5.63
CA VAL A 105 -20.61 13.23 6.02
C VAL A 105 -21.59 12.78 7.12
N ASP A 106 -21.56 13.47 8.26
CA ASP A 106 -22.51 13.33 9.37
C ASP A 106 -23.20 14.67 9.64
N GLY A 107 -24.35 14.90 9.00
CA GLY A 107 -25.05 16.17 9.07
C GLY A 107 -24.27 17.29 8.36
N GLU A 108 -23.82 18.28 9.12
CA GLU A 108 -22.99 19.39 8.62
C GLU A 108 -21.47 19.12 8.79
N GLU A 109 -21.10 18.07 9.52
CA GLU A 109 -19.71 17.68 9.73
C GLU A 109 -19.22 16.72 8.63
N SER A 110 -17.95 16.84 8.28
CA SER A 110 -17.24 15.88 7.44
C SER A 110 -16.01 15.37 8.17
N VAL A 111 -15.82 14.06 8.21
CA VAL A 111 -14.65 13.41 8.81
C VAL A 111 -13.98 12.47 7.83
N LEU A 112 -12.66 12.45 7.87
CA LEU A 112 -11.86 11.59 7.02
C LEU A 112 -11.78 10.19 7.63
N LEU A 113 -12.39 9.22 6.96
CA LEU A 113 -12.37 7.81 7.38
C LEU A 113 -11.47 6.99 6.47
N TYR A 114 -10.99 5.87 7.02
CA TYR A 114 -10.04 4.97 6.39
C TYR A 114 -10.60 3.56 6.31
N GLY A 115 -10.27 2.87 5.23
CA GLY A 115 -10.78 1.54 4.97
C GLY A 115 -9.94 0.80 3.93
N HIS A 116 -10.53 -0.26 3.40
CA HIS A 116 -10.00 -0.99 2.27
C HIS A 116 -10.92 -0.91 1.06
N VAL A 117 -10.34 -1.06 -0.13
CA VAL A 117 -11.11 -1.00 -1.38
C VAL A 117 -11.80 -2.34 -1.61
N LYS A 118 -13.12 -2.30 -1.75
CA LYS A 118 -13.93 -3.41 -2.25
C LYS A 118 -14.28 -3.15 -3.71
N GLN A 119 -14.03 -4.14 -4.56
CA GLN A 119 -14.43 -4.12 -5.97
C GLN A 119 -15.65 -5.02 -6.15
N GLU A 120 -16.70 -4.46 -6.76
CA GLU A 120 -17.92 -5.18 -7.11
C GLU A 120 -17.80 -5.82 -8.50
N GLU A 121 -18.64 -6.81 -8.82
CA GLU A 121 -18.57 -7.56 -10.09
C GLU A 121 -18.76 -6.68 -11.33
N ASN A 122 -19.50 -5.58 -11.21
CA ASN A 122 -19.73 -4.61 -12.28
C ASN A 122 -18.54 -3.65 -12.51
N GLY A 123 -17.47 -3.78 -11.72
CA GLY A 123 -16.29 -2.92 -11.78
C GLY A 123 -16.34 -1.69 -10.88
N ASP A 124 -17.47 -1.44 -10.20
CA ASP A 124 -17.56 -0.36 -9.23
C ASP A 124 -16.67 -0.63 -8.02
N ARG A 125 -16.13 0.45 -7.45
CA ARG A 125 -15.25 0.38 -6.29
C ARG A 125 -15.79 1.24 -5.17
N THR A 126 -15.72 0.72 -3.94
CA THR A 126 -16.06 1.45 -2.72
C THR A 126 -14.94 1.32 -1.70
N CYS A 127 -14.73 2.36 -0.90
CA CYS A 127 -13.88 2.27 0.27
C CYS A 127 -14.74 1.86 1.47
N ILE A 128 -14.42 0.74 2.09
CA ILE A 128 -15.19 0.20 3.22
C ILE A 128 -14.33 -0.01 4.46
N GLY A 129 -14.91 0.28 5.62
CA GLY A 129 -14.33 -0.03 6.92
C GLY A 129 -14.51 -1.50 7.30
N GLY A 130 -15.34 -2.28 6.60
CA GLY A 130 -15.64 -3.69 6.90
C GLY A 130 -16.65 -3.89 8.05
N ASP A 131 -17.04 -5.14 8.31
CA ASP A 131 -18.19 -5.48 9.17
C ASP A 131 -17.92 -5.40 10.68
N ALA A 132 -16.67 -5.47 11.13
CA ALA A 132 -16.28 -5.37 12.53
C ALA A 132 -16.33 -3.93 13.09
N LEU A 133 -16.43 -2.92 12.21
CA LEU A 133 -16.35 -1.51 12.57
C LEU A 133 -17.63 -0.78 12.17
N TYR A 134 -18.03 0.21 12.95
CA TYR A 134 -19.09 1.14 12.59
C TYR A 134 -18.73 2.56 13.02
N PHE A 135 -19.33 3.54 12.37
CA PHE A 135 -19.25 4.93 12.77
C PHE A 135 -20.44 5.29 13.66
N GLN A 136 -20.18 5.88 14.82
CA GLN A 136 -21.21 6.38 15.71
C GLN A 136 -21.54 7.83 15.35
N LYS A 137 -22.69 8.05 14.71
CA LYS A 137 -23.16 9.38 14.34
C LYS A 137 -23.46 10.24 15.56
N SER A 138 -23.51 11.54 15.34
CA SER A 138 -23.77 12.56 16.36
C SER A 138 -25.15 12.42 17.01
N ASP A 139 -26.12 11.83 16.29
CA ASP A 139 -27.44 11.48 16.82
C ASP A 139 -27.46 10.18 17.65
N GLY A 140 -26.30 9.52 17.80
CA GLY A 140 -26.11 8.25 18.51
C GLY A 140 -26.40 7.01 17.67
N SER A 141 -26.86 7.16 16.42
CA SER A 141 -27.11 6.03 15.52
C SER A 141 -25.81 5.41 15.00
N LYS A 142 -25.90 4.16 14.57
CA LYS A 142 -24.78 3.43 13.96
C LYS A 142 -24.86 3.59 12.44
N ALA A 143 -23.74 3.91 11.82
CA ALA A 143 -23.60 3.94 10.38
C ALA A 143 -22.47 3.04 9.91
N GLU A 144 -22.65 2.43 8.75
CA GLU A 144 -21.60 1.67 8.09
C GLU A 144 -20.53 2.64 7.56
N ILE A 145 -19.27 2.22 7.67
CA ILE A 145 -18.14 2.96 7.12
C ILE A 145 -18.02 2.57 5.65
N VAL A 146 -18.68 3.32 4.78
CA VAL A 146 -18.68 3.07 3.33
C VAL A 146 -18.68 4.39 2.58
N SER A 147 -17.80 4.50 1.58
CA SER A 147 -17.76 5.65 0.70
C SER A 147 -18.87 5.60 -0.34
N PRO A 148 -19.26 6.74 -0.94
CA PRO A 148 -19.98 6.72 -2.19
C PRO A 148 -19.18 5.98 -3.27
N VAL A 149 -19.90 5.40 -4.24
CA VAL A 149 -19.30 4.61 -5.32
C VAL A 149 -18.28 5.45 -6.09
N ASN A 150 -17.09 4.90 -6.24
CA ASN A 150 -15.94 5.49 -6.91
C ASN A 150 -15.45 6.84 -6.33
N GLN A 151 -15.94 7.27 -5.15
CA GLN A 151 -15.56 8.51 -4.47
C GLN A 151 -14.72 8.23 -3.23
N PHE A 152 -13.43 7.99 -3.43
CA PHE A 152 -12.44 7.77 -2.38
C PHE A 152 -11.04 8.09 -2.92
N ASP A 153 -10.07 8.21 -2.03
CA ASP A 153 -8.66 8.35 -2.38
C ASP A 153 -7.91 7.03 -2.16
N TRP A 154 -6.99 6.73 -3.07
CA TRP A 154 -5.97 5.68 -2.93
C TRP A 154 -4.72 6.24 -2.24
N LEU A 155 -3.88 5.35 -1.69
CA LEU A 155 -2.55 5.70 -1.22
C LEU A 155 -1.45 5.04 -2.05
N SER A 156 -0.71 5.86 -2.77
CA SER A 156 0.57 5.50 -3.38
C SER A 156 1.72 5.83 -2.43
N LEU A 157 2.53 4.83 -2.12
CA LEU A 157 3.77 5.01 -1.36
C LEU A 157 4.92 5.50 -2.25
N HIS A 158 4.70 5.74 -3.54
CA HIS A 158 5.71 6.34 -4.40
C HIS A 158 5.74 7.85 -4.17
N LYS A 159 6.82 8.33 -3.55
CA LYS A 159 7.07 9.75 -3.37
C LYS A 159 8.58 9.99 -3.33
N PRO A 160 9.24 10.13 -4.49
CA PRO A 160 10.70 10.14 -4.59
C PRO A 160 11.39 11.15 -3.67
N ASP A 161 10.81 12.35 -3.53
CA ASP A 161 11.37 13.42 -2.71
C ASP A 161 11.24 13.17 -1.19
N SER A 162 10.41 12.21 -0.79
CA SER A 162 10.12 11.83 0.60
C SER A 162 10.50 10.37 0.90
N HIS A 163 11.41 9.77 0.12
CA HIS A 163 11.79 8.36 0.30
C HIS A 163 12.25 8.09 1.75
N GLY A 164 11.62 7.11 2.40
CA GLY A 164 11.89 6.72 3.78
C GLY A 164 11.22 7.58 4.85
N GLU A 165 10.54 8.67 4.45
CA GLU A 165 9.74 9.49 5.36
C GLU A 165 8.40 8.79 5.69
N PRO A 166 7.86 8.95 6.92
CA PRO A 166 6.56 8.42 7.28
C PRO A 166 5.44 9.10 6.49
N VAL A 167 4.40 8.33 6.18
CA VAL A 167 3.12 8.90 5.71
C VAL A 167 2.44 9.54 6.92
N VAL A 168 2.20 10.85 6.89
CA VAL A 168 1.60 11.59 8.01
C VAL A 168 0.29 12.28 7.63
N ASP A 169 -0.54 12.56 8.62
CA ASP A 169 -1.71 13.45 8.47
C ASP A 169 -1.31 14.94 8.50
N ALA A 170 -2.31 15.82 8.49
CA ALA A 170 -2.11 17.27 8.55
C ALA A 170 -1.51 17.73 9.90
N GLN A 171 -1.57 16.90 10.94
CA GLN A 171 -1.09 17.15 12.29
C GLN A 171 0.30 16.52 12.52
N GLY A 172 0.83 15.77 11.56
CA GLY A 172 2.12 15.10 11.64
C GLY A 172 2.08 13.71 12.29
N ALA A 173 0.90 13.17 12.61
CA ALA A 173 0.76 11.84 13.15
C ALA A 173 0.99 10.79 12.06
N THR A 174 1.70 9.71 12.39
CA THR A 174 2.11 8.69 11.41
C THR A 174 1.00 7.70 11.12
N LEU A 175 0.72 7.44 9.83
CA LEU A 175 -0.26 6.47 9.38
C LEU A 175 0.12 5.07 9.83
N CYS A 176 -0.86 4.33 10.34
CA CYS A 176 -0.67 3.00 10.86
C CYS A 176 -1.82 2.06 10.55
N SER A 177 -1.52 0.76 10.58
CA SER A 177 -2.49 -0.33 10.51
C SER A 177 -2.01 -1.50 11.35
N THR A 178 -2.88 -2.46 11.60
CA THR A 178 -2.48 -3.76 12.14
C THR A 178 -1.88 -4.66 11.06
N TYR A 179 -0.92 -5.50 11.45
CA TYR A 179 -0.48 -6.64 10.65
C TYR A 179 -1.03 -7.99 11.15
N HIS A 180 -1.77 -7.98 12.26
CA HIS A 180 -2.43 -9.16 12.82
C HIS A 180 -3.69 -9.51 12.01
N ALA A 181 -4.01 -10.80 11.90
CA ALA A 181 -5.12 -11.26 11.04
C ALA A 181 -6.52 -11.04 11.64
N ASP A 182 -6.64 -11.14 12.97
CA ASP A 182 -7.95 -11.12 13.66
C ASP A 182 -8.54 -9.71 13.85
N PHE A 183 -7.75 -8.68 13.61
CA PHE A 183 -8.16 -7.30 13.69
C PHE A 183 -7.75 -6.60 12.42
N TYR A 184 -8.52 -5.62 11.98
CA TYR A 184 -8.16 -4.78 10.85
C TYR A 184 -8.55 -3.33 11.12
N GLY A 185 -8.05 -2.46 10.25
CA GLY A 185 -8.34 -1.03 10.26
C GLY A 185 -7.06 -0.22 10.13
N MET A 186 -7.26 1.06 9.84
CA MET A 186 -6.21 2.03 9.59
C MET A 186 -6.54 3.33 10.32
N GLY A 187 -5.50 4.04 10.72
CA GLY A 187 -5.61 5.32 11.40
C GLY A 187 -4.23 5.94 11.59
N PHE A 188 -4.07 6.74 12.63
CA PHE A 188 -2.81 7.41 12.96
C PHE A 188 -2.32 7.04 14.35
N GLN A 189 -0.99 7.10 14.51
CA GLN A 189 -0.34 6.81 15.77
C GLN A 189 -0.52 7.98 16.73
N THR A 190 -0.90 7.67 17.97
CA THR A 190 -0.83 8.59 19.09
C THR A 190 0.59 8.66 19.64
N ASP A 191 0.85 9.64 20.52
CA ASP A 191 2.13 9.75 21.25
C ASP A 191 2.45 8.50 22.10
N LEU A 192 1.43 7.70 22.43
CA LEU A 192 1.57 6.43 23.16
C LEU A 192 1.88 5.24 22.24
N GLY A 193 2.06 5.45 20.94
CA GLY A 193 2.31 4.41 19.94
C GLY A 193 1.08 3.57 19.58
N GLN A 194 -0.11 3.99 20.00
CA GLN A 194 -1.37 3.31 19.69
C GLN A 194 -1.88 3.76 18.32
N CYS A 195 -2.41 2.84 17.52
CA CYS A 195 -3.08 3.20 16.27
C CYS A 195 -4.55 3.48 16.53
N VAL A 196 -5.02 4.68 16.20
CA VAL A 196 -6.41 5.11 16.40
C VAL A 196 -6.96 5.77 15.15
N GLN A 197 -8.26 5.64 14.93
CA GLN A 197 -9.01 6.42 13.94
C GLN A 197 -9.85 7.47 14.66
N ASP A 198 -10.75 8.15 13.93
CA ASP A 198 -11.73 9.07 14.51
C ASP A 198 -12.39 8.49 15.77
N GLU A 199 -12.58 9.33 16.78
CA GLU A 199 -13.08 8.92 18.10
C GLU A 199 -14.46 8.26 18.07
N ARG A 200 -15.22 8.50 16.99
CA ARG A 200 -16.55 7.92 16.75
C ARG A 200 -16.50 6.58 16.03
N VAL A 201 -15.34 6.12 15.57
CA VAL A 201 -15.19 4.78 14.98
C VAL A 201 -15.14 3.75 16.10
N ARG A 202 -16.12 2.86 16.13
CA ARG A 202 -16.29 1.86 17.19
C ARG A 202 -16.16 0.45 16.63
N VAL A 203 -15.70 -0.46 17.47
CA VAL A 203 -15.85 -1.90 17.27
C VAL A 203 -17.24 -2.37 17.74
N GLN A 204 -17.67 -3.56 17.35
CA GLN A 204 -19.02 -4.07 17.64
C GLN A 204 -19.44 -4.07 19.12
N ASN A 205 -18.49 -4.16 20.05
CA ASN A 205 -18.76 -4.09 21.49
C ASN A 205 -18.96 -2.65 22.04
N GLY A 206 -18.90 -1.64 21.18
CA GLY A 206 -19.12 -0.23 21.53
C GLY A 206 -17.88 0.55 21.93
N ASN A 207 -16.73 -0.12 22.10
CA ASN A 207 -15.47 0.56 22.42
C ASN A 207 -14.91 1.30 21.20
N HIS A 208 -14.12 2.35 21.44
CA HIS A 208 -13.32 3.01 20.40
C HIS A 208 -12.42 1.99 19.70
N TRP A 209 -12.32 2.09 18.37
CA TRP A 209 -11.34 1.34 17.63
C TRP A 209 -9.93 1.87 17.95
N LEU A 210 -9.15 1.02 18.62
CA LEU A 210 -7.80 1.32 19.04
C LEU A 210 -6.97 0.04 18.99
N LEU A 211 -5.77 0.15 18.43
CA LEU A 211 -4.78 -0.93 18.41
C LEU A 211 -3.57 -0.53 19.25
N GLY A 212 -3.39 -1.19 20.39
CA GLY A 212 -2.22 -0.97 21.26
C GLY A 212 -1.00 -1.83 20.91
N THR A 213 -1.18 -2.88 20.12
CA THR A 213 -0.10 -3.83 19.75
C THR A 213 -0.26 -4.25 18.29
N HIS A 214 0.78 -4.88 17.74
CA HIS A 214 0.81 -5.38 16.37
C HIS A 214 0.54 -4.30 15.30
N VAL A 215 1.00 -3.09 15.59
CA VAL A 215 0.89 -1.93 14.72
C VAL A 215 2.11 -1.88 13.79
N ARG A 216 1.87 -1.52 12.53
CA ARG A 216 2.89 -1.12 11.57
C ARG A 216 2.60 0.26 11.03
N SER A 217 3.66 0.99 10.72
CA SER A 217 3.60 2.32 10.13
C SER A 217 3.90 2.25 8.63
N TYR A 218 3.45 3.27 7.90
CA TYR A 218 3.72 3.41 6.47
C TYR A 218 4.81 4.43 6.22
N VAL A 219 5.70 4.11 5.29
CA VAL A 219 6.77 4.99 4.81
C VAL A 219 6.73 5.04 3.29
N TYR A 220 7.14 6.18 2.73
CA TYR A 220 7.28 6.30 1.27
C TYR A 220 8.51 5.52 0.77
N ASN A 221 8.37 4.97 -0.43
CA ASN A 221 9.37 4.21 -1.18
C ASN A 221 9.93 4.99 -2.38
#